data_AF-A0A0D1YQV4-F1
#
_entry.id   AF-A0A0D1YQV4-F1
#
_cell.length_a   1.000
_cell.length_b   1.000
_cell.length_c   1.000
_cell.angle_alpha   90.00
_cell.angle_beta   90.00
_cell.angle_gamma   90.00
#
_symmetry.space_group_name_H-M   'P 1'
#
loop_
_entity.id
_entity.type
_entity.pdbx_description
1 polymer ?
#
loop_
_entity_poly.entity_id
_entity_poly.type
_entity_poly.pdbx_seq_one_letter_code
_entity_poly.pdbx_strand_id
1 'polypeptide(L)'
;MAPPSKLAIATSVVRRLMKEEASYHKEIEQQQIRIQTMENSGDGENVEYELKQEKQALAETRTVLISMKGKIQKAINQLEEEIVCGALSRLWNPL
;
A
#
# COMPACT_ATOMS: atom_id res chain seq x y z
N MET A 1 -15.20 -24.48 12.05
CA MET A 1 -13.87 -23.89 12.38
C MET A 1 -14.08 -22.82 13.44
N ALA A 2 -13.14 -22.68 14.38
CA ALA A 2 -13.17 -21.57 15.33
C ALA A 2 -12.87 -20.25 14.61
N PRO A 3 -13.43 -19.11 15.04
CA PRO A 3 -13.10 -17.82 14.48
C PRO A 3 -11.63 -17.46 14.75
N PRO A 4 -10.97 -16.72 13.85
CA PRO A 4 -9.60 -16.27 14.05
C PRO A 4 -9.50 -15.32 15.25
N SER A 5 -8.35 -15.34 15.93
CA SER A 5 -8.07 -14.41 17.03
C SER A 5 -7.91 -12.98 16.53
N LYS A 6 -8.09 -12.00 17.42
CA LYS A 6 -7.88 -10.58 17.12
C LYS A 6 -6.46 -10.30 16.59
N LEU A 7 -5.44 -10.90 17.21
CA LEU A 7 -4.05 -10.83 16.75
C LEU A 7 -3.88 -11.39 15.33
N ALA A 8 -4.51 -12.52 15.01
CA ALA A 8 -4.44 -13.11 13.68
C ALA A 8 -5.13 -12.21 12.62
N ILE A 9 -6.26 -11.59 12.99
CA ILE A 9 -6.95 -10.62 12.14
C ILE A 9 -6.07 -9.39 11.89
N ALA A 10 -5.52 -8.77 12.94
CA ALA A 10 -4.66 -7.59 12.83
C ALA A 10 -3.42 -7.87 11.96
N THR A 11 -2.78 -9.03 12.15
CA THR A 11 -1.65 -9.47 11.32
C THR A 11 -2.03 -9.60 9.84
N SER A 12 -3.21 -10.15 9.55
CA SER A 12 -3.72 -10.31 8.19
C SER A 12 -3.97 -8.96 7.51
N VAL A 13 -4.52 -7.99 8.24
CA VAL A 13 -4.75 -6.62 7.75
C VAL A 13 -3.44 -5.96 7.34
N VAL A 14 -2.43 -5.96 8.21
CA VAL A 14 -1.11 -5.37 7.89
C VAL A 14 -0.51 -6.04 6.65
N ARG A 15 -0.53 -7.38 6.59
CA ARG A 15 0.00 -8.13 5.44
C ARG A 15 -0.68 -7.75 4.12
N ARG A 16 -2.00 -7.58 4.13
CA ARG A 16 -2.75 -7.20 2.92
C ARG A 16 -2.38 -5.78 2.49
N LEU A 17 -2.36 -4.83 3.42
CA LEU A 17 -2.03 -3.43 3.11
C LEU A 17 -0.60 -3.29 2.58
N MET A 18 0.37 -4.00 3.13
CA MET A 18 1.74 -4.01 2.60
C MET A 18 1.83 -4.56 1.17
N LYS A 19 1.04 -5.59 0.85
CA LYS A 19 0.97 -6.12 -0.53
C LYS A 19 0.36 -5.09 -1.49
N GLU A 20 -0.65 -4.36 -1.02
CA GLU A 20 -1.30 -3.29 -1.77
C GLU A 20 -0.34 -2.12 -2.02
N GLU A 21 0.37 -1.64 -0.99
CA GLU A 21 1.44 -0.64 -1.12
C GLU A 21 2.52 -1.07 -2.11
N ALA A 22 2.99 -2.32 -2.02
CA ALA A 22 3.96 -2.87 -2.95
C ALA A 22 3.44 -2.89 -4.40
N SER A 23 2.14 -3.06 -4.61
CA SER A 23 1.54 -2.99 -5.95
C SER A 23 1.58 -1.58 -6.53
N TYR A 24 1.32 -0.54 -5.71
CA TYR A 24 1.41 0.86 -6.15
C TYR A 24 2.85 1.28 -6.47
N HIS A 25 3.85 0.77 -5.75
CA HIS A 25 5.24 0.99 -6.10
C HIS A 25 5.59 0.44 -7.48
N LYS A 26 5.13 -0.77 -7.80
CA LYS A 26 5.31 -1.38 -9.14
C LYS A 26 4.58 -0.60 -10.23
N GLU A 27 3.36 -0.13 -9.94
CA GLU A 27 2.59 0.67 -10.89
C GLU A 27 3.29 1.99 -11.21
N ILE A 28 3.83 2.68 -10.20
CA ILE A 28 4.64 3.90 -10.38
C ILE A 28 5.84 3.65 -11.29
N GLU A 29 6.58 2.55 -11.06
CA GLU A 29 7.73 2.18 -11.89
C GLU A 29 7.30 1.96 -13.35
N GLN A 30 6.20 1.23 -13.57
CA GLN A 30 5.67 0.99 -14.92
C GLN A 30 5.20 2.28 -15.61
N GLN A 31 4.50 3.17 -14.89
CA GLN A 31 4.08 4.47 -15.41
C GLN A 31 5.30 5.34 -15.79
N GLN A 32 6.35 5.35 -14.95
CA GLN A 32 7.59 6.07 -15.23
C GLN A 32 8.28 5.55 -16.50
N ILE A 33 8.34 4.22 -16.69
CA ILE A 33 8.88 3.61 -17.90
C ILE A 33 8.07 4.00 -19.14
N ARG A 34 6.72 3.98 -19.05
CA ARG A 34 5.86 4.40 -20.17
C ARG A 34 6.04 5.87 -20.52
N ILE A 35 6.09 6.75 -19.52
CA ILE A 35 6.37 8.18 -19.69
C ILE A 35 7.69 8.39 -20.41
N GLN A 36 8.77 7.76 -19.93
CA GLN A 36 10.09 7.89 -20.54
C GLN A 36 10.11 7.36 -21.99
N THR A 37 9.39 6.27 -22.25
CA THR A 37 9.26 5.71 -23.60
C THR A 37 8.57 6.71 -24.53
N MET A 38 7.44 7.29 -24.11
CA MET A 38 6.72 8.30 -24.89
C MET A 38 7.57 9.56 -25.13
N GLU A 39 8.28 10.05 -24.11
CA GLU A 39 9.20 11.20 -24.24
C GLU A 39 10.32 10.96 -25.27
N ASN A 40 10.78 9.70 -25.40
CA ASN A 40 11.81 9.33 -26.37
C ASN A 40 11.28 9.02 -27.78
N SER A 41 9.97 8.81 -27.93
CA SER A 41 9.35 8.36 -29.19
C SER A 41 9.16 9.49 -30.22
N GLY A 42 9.29 10.76 -29.81
CA GLY A 42 9.13 11.94 -30.67
C GLY A 42 7.66 12.35 -30.89
N ASP A 43 7.46 13.34 -31.76
CA ASP A 43 6.16 13.97 -32.00
C ASP A 43 5.26 13.12 -32.90
N GLY A 44 4.13 12.68 -32.35
CA GLY A 44 2.95 12.23 -33.09
C GLY A 44 1.73 13.01 -32.60
N GLU A 45 0.71 13.17 -33.45
CA GLU A 45 -0.45 14.04 -33.21
C GLU A 45 -1.16 13.78 -31.85
N ASN A 46 -1.03 12.58 -31.30
CA ASN A 46 -1.65 12.17 -30.03
C ASN A 46 -0.67 11.99 -28.85
N VAL A 47 0.65 12.05 -29.08
CA VAL A 47 1.67 11.69 -28.08
C VAL A 47 1.68 12.67 -26.90
N GLU A 48 1.50 13.97 -27.16
CA GLU A 48 1.48 14.98 -26.10
C GLU A 48 0.27 14.80 -25.16
N TYR A 49 -0.90 14.48 -25.73
CA TYR A 49 -2.10 14.22 -24.97
C TYR A 49 -1.96 12.95 -24.11
N GLU A 50 -1.47 11.86 -24.70
CA GLU A 50 -1.22 10.59 -24.00
C GLU A 50 -0.19 10.77 -22.88
N LEU A 51 0.90 11.51 -23.13
CA LEU A 51 1.93 11.81 -22.13
C LEU A 51 1.35 12.60 -20.94
N LYS A 52 0.49 13.58 -21.21
CA LYS A 52 -0.18 14.35 -20.14
C LYS A 52 -1.08 13.47 -19.29
N GLN A 53 -1.84 12.58 -19.92
CA GLN A 53 -2.72 11.63 -19.23
C GLN A 53 -1.93 10.66 -18.36
N GLU A 54 -0.83 10.11 -18.86
CA GLU A 54 0.00 9.19 -18.08
C GLU A 54 0.68 9.89 -16.90
N LYS A 55 1.14 11.14 -17.08
CA LYS A 55 1.68 11.97 -15.98
C LYS A 55 0.63 12.26 -14.91
N GLN A 56 -0.61 12.50 -15.31
CA GLN A 56 -1.73 12.68 -14.39
C GLN A 56 -2.03 11.39 -13.62
N ALA A 57 -2.10 10.25 -14.30
CA ALA A 57 -2.29 8.94 -13.67
C ALA A 57 -1.17 8.63 -12.65
N LEU A 58 0.09 8.94 -12.98
CA LEU A 58 1.20 8.80 -12.05
C LEU A 58 1.05 9.68 -10.79
N ALA A 59 0.56 10.91 -10.93
CA ALA A 59 0.31 11.79 -9.79
C ALA A 59 -0.82 11.24 -8.89
N GLU A 60 -1.86 10.66 -9.49
CA GLU A 60 -2.96 10.02 -8.78
C GLU A 60 -2.48 8.78 -8.01
N THR A 61 -1.72 7.88 -8.66
CA THR A 61 -1.14 6.70 -8.00
C THR A 61 -0.24 7.10 -6.81
N ARG A 62 0.57 8.16 -6.96
CA ARG A 62 1.37 8.70 -5.85
C ARG A 62 0.51 9.23 -4.69
N THR A 63 -0.61 9.88 -5.00
CA THR A 63 -1.56 10.37 -4.00
C THR A 63 -2.19 9.21 -3.22
N VAL A 64 -2.57 8.14 -3.93
CA VAL A 64 -3.07 6.91 -3.30
C VAL A 64 -2.01 6.27 -2.40
N LEU A 65 -0.76 6.21 -2.84
CA LEU A 65 0.35 5.68 -2.05
C LEU A 65 0.54 6.45 -0.74
N ILE A 66 0.43 7.79 -0.75
CA ILE A 66 0.52 8.60 0.48
C ILE A 66 -0.61 8.23 1.45
N SER A 67 -1.85 8.13 0.96
CA SER A 67 -2.99 7.68 1.78
C SER A 67 -2.77 6.26 2.33
N MET A 68 -2.19 5.36 1.53
CA MET A 68 -1.91 3.98 1.91
C MET A 68 -0.95 3.89 3.09
N LYS A 69 0.11 4.71 3.11
CA LYS A 69 1.06 4.76 4.25
C LYS A 69 0.37 5.07 5.57
N GLY A 70 -0.59 6.00 5.57
CA GLY A 70 -1.39 6.31 6.75
C GLY A 70 -2.25 5.13 7.22
N LYS A 71 -2.85 4.37 6.29
CA LYS A 71 -3.62 3.16 6.60
C LYS A 71 -2.73 2.06 7.18
N ILE A 72 -1.54 1.86 6.62
CA ILE A 72 -0.56 0.89 7.11
C ILE A 72 -0.13 1.25 8.53
N GLN A 73 0.23 2.52 8.79
CA GLN A 73 0.64 2.93 10.13
C GLN A 73 -0.46 2.68 11.16
N LYS A 74 -1.72 3.00 10.83
CA LYS A 74 -2.85 2.71 11.72
C LYS A 74 -3.00 1.21 11.99
N ALA A 75 -2.81 0.37 10.97
CA ALA A 75 -2.89 -1.08 11.11
C ALA A 75 -1.73 -1.66 11.94
N ILE A 76 -0.53 -1.08 11.82
CA ILE A 76 0.63 -1.44 12.65
C ILE A 76 0.34 -1.10 14.11
N ASN A 77 -0.14 0.11 14.41
CA ASN A 77 -0.49 0.50 15.78
C ASN A 77 -1.53 -0.46 16.38
N GLN A 78 -2.55 -0.86 15.61
CA GLN A 78 -3.54 -1.85 16.06
C GLN A 78 -2.93 -3.23 16.34
N LEU A 79 -1.96 -3.66 15.52
CA LEU A 79 -1.26 -4.92 15.73
C LEU A 79 -0.41 -4.88 17.00
N GLU A 80 0.29 -3.77 17.24
CA GLU A 80 1.08 -3.56 18.46
C GLU A 80 0.21 -3.59 19.73
N GLU A 81 -0.96 -2.94 19.70
CA GLU A 81 -1.94 -3.00 20.79
C GLU A 81 -2.37 -4.44 21.11
N GLU A 82 -2.68 -5.25 20.10
CA GLU A 82 -3.08 -6.65 20.28
C GLU A 82 -1.93 -7.51 20.83
N ILE A 83 -0.68 -7.22 20.45
CA ILE A 83 0.51 -7.89 21.00
C ILE A 83 0.66 -7.56 22.50
N VAL A 84 0.57 -6.28 22.88
CA VAL A 84 0.70 -5.84 24.28
C VAL A 84 -0.44 -6.40 25.14
N CYS A 85 -1.68 -6.29 24.67
CA CYS A 85 -2.85 -6.78 25.41
C CYS A 85 -2.80 -8.31 25.59
N GLY A 86 -2.37 -9.04 24.56
CA GLY A 86 -2.14 -10.48 24.63
C GLY A 86 -0.95 -10.88 25.52
N ALA A 87 0.06 -10.02 25.68
CA ALA A 87 1.17 -10.23 26.59
C ALA A 87 0.74 -9.99 28.06
N LEU A 88 0.02 -8.91 28.34
CA LEU A 88 -0.50 -8.59 29.67
C LEU A 88 -1.47 -9.67 30.17
N SER A 89 -2.36 -10.16 29.31
CA SER A 89 -3.29 -11.25 29.67
C SER A 89 -2.56 -12.53 30.09
N ARG A 90 -1.41 -12.83 29.47
CA ARG A 90 -0.58 -14.00 29.82
C ARG A 90 0.20 -13.80 31.11
N LEU A 91 0.61 -12.56 31.42
CA LEU A 91 1.30 -12.23 32.66
C LEU A 91 0.34 -12.23 33.87
N TRP A 92 -0.91 -11.80 33.67
CA TRP A 92 -1.91 -11.71 34.73
C TRP A 92 -2.69 -13.00 35.00
N ASN A 93 -2.66 -13.95 34.07
CA ASN A 93 -3.26 -15.27 34.26
C ASN A 93 -2.20 -16.36 33.97
N PRO A 94 -1.15 -16.45 34.82
CA PRO A 94 -0.27 -17.61 34.78
C PRO A 94 -1.11 -18.83 35.14
N LEU A 95 -0.99 -19.89 34.34
CA LEU A 95 -1.76 -21.13 34.48
C LEU A 95 -1.88 -21.62 35.93
#